data_AF-A0A2T0RLL8-F1
#
_entry.id   AF-A0A2T0RLL8-F1
#
_cell.length_a   1.000
_cell.length_b   1.000
_cell.length_c   1.000
_cell.angle_alpha   90.00
_cell.angle_beta   90.00
_cell.angle_gamma   90.00
#
_symmetry.space_group_name_H-M   'P 1'
#
loop_
_entity.id
_entity.type
_entity.pdbx_description
1 polymer ?
#
loop_
_entity_poly.entity_id
_entity_poly.type
_entity_poly.pdbx_seq_one_letter_code
_entity_poly.pdbx_strand_id
1 'polypeptide(L)' 'MDDEDDDRVFQVVVNHEEQYALWPAHLPLPAGWRASGCTGRREECLEYVAEVWTDLRPRSLR' A
#
# COMPACT_ATOMS: atom_id res chain seq x y z
N MET A 1 -12.72 20.14 2.38
CA MET A 1 -11.31 20.59 2.41
C MET A 1 -10.56 19.37 2.87
N ASP A 2 -10.15 18.54 1.91
CA ASP A 2 -9.41 17.29 2.11
C ASP A 2 -8.21 17.34 1.16
N ASP A 3 -7.41 18.41 1.25
CA ASP A 3 -6.32 18.73 0.31
C ASP A 3 -4.93 18.59 0.97
N GLU A 4 -4.86 18.29 2.27
CA GLU A 4 -3.58 18.19 3.00
C GLU A 4 -2.83 16.87 2.77
N ASP A 5 -3.48 15.89 2.13
CA ASP A 5 -2.92 14.57 1.84
C ASP A 5 -2.27 14.50 0.44
N ASP A 6 -2.43 15.54 -0.40
CA ASP A 6 -1.93 15.55 -1.80
C ASP A 6 -0.41 15.72 -1.90
N ASP A 7 0.21 16.50 -0.99
CA ASP A 7 1.67 16.69 -0.96
C ASP A 7 2.41 15.55 -0.22
N ARG A 8 1.67 14.69 0.50
CA ARG A 8 2.28 13.64 1.31
C ARG A 8 2.61 12.43 0.45
N VAL A 9 3.89 12.03 0.49
CA VAL A 9 4.35 10.81 -0.17
C VAL A 9 4.07 9.59 0.71
N PHE A 10 3.33 8.64 0.15
CA PHE A 10 3.04 7.33 0.70
C PHE A 10 3.74 6.25 -0.10
N GLN A 11 3.91 5.09 0.52
CA GLN A 11 4.39 3.86 -0.10
C GLN A 11 3.44 2.73 0.23
N VAL A 12 3.29 1.82 -0.71
CA VAL A 12 2.53 0.59 -0.49
C VAL A 12 3.43 -0.41 0.21
N VAL A 13 2.99 -0.89 1.37
CA VAL A 13 3.67 -1.90 2.15
C VAL A 13 2.87 -3.18 2.16
N VAL A 14 3.56 -4.30 2.14
CA VAL A 14 3.00 -5.65 2.21
C VAL A 14 3.60 -6.39 3.38
N ASN A 15 2.76 -7.11 4.12
CA ASN A 15 3.22 -7.98 5.20
C ASN A 15 3.39 -9.44 4.69
N HIS A 16 3.80 -10.32 5.60
CA HIS A 16 3.95 -11.75 5.33
C HIS A 16 2.62 -12.48 5.07
N GLU A 17 1.48 -11.86 5.39
CA GLU A 17 0.13 -12.37 5.15
C GLU A 17 -0.48 -11.86 3.83
N GLU A 18 0.35 -11.27 2.95
CA GLU A 18 -0.07 -10.69 1.66
C GLU A 18 -1.10 -9.55 1.81
N GLN A 19 -1.11 -8.87 2.96
CA GLN A 19 -1.95 -7.70 3.21
C GLN A 19 -1.22 -6.43 2.79
N TYR A 20 -1.91 -5.63 1.97
CA TYR A 20 -1.42 -4.35 1.49
C TYR A 20 -1.92 -3.22 2.38
N ALA A 21 -1.03 -2.29 2.76
CA ALA A 21 -1.37 -1.08 3.48
C ALA A 21 -0.60 0.12 2.92
N LEU A 22 -1.16 1.32 3.12
CA LEU A 22 -0.46 2.58 2.85
C LEU A 22 0.37 2.96 4.07
N TRP A 23 1.66 3.21 3.86
CA TRP A 23 2.57 3.69 4.89
C TRP A 23 3.24 4.99 4.42
N PRO A 24 3.51 5.98 5.30
CA PRO A 24 4.19 7.19 4.89
C PRO A 24 5.62 6.88 4.41
N ALA A 25 6.02 7.41 3.26
CA ALA A 25 7.34 7.12 2.67
C ALA A 25 8.50 7.71 3.49
N HIS A 26 8.23 8.75 4.28
CA HIS A 26 9.19 9.39 5.16
C HIS A 26 9.44 8.64 6.47
N LEU A 27 8.62 7.64 6.81
CA LEU A 27 8.77 6.85 8.03
C LEU A 27 9.48 5.51 7.75
N PRO A 28 10.30 5.01 8.70
CA PRO A 28 10.85 3.68 8.60
C PRO A 28 9.74 2.63 8.60
N LEU A 29 9.98 1.52 7.89
CA LEU A 29 9.03 0.42 7.82
C LEU A 29 8.96 -0.32 9.17
N PRO A 30 7.75 -0.65 9.67
CA PRO A 30 7.61 -1.50 10.84
C PRO A 30 8.12 -2.91 10.58
N ALA A 31 8.57 -3.59 11.65
CA ALA A 31 9.07 -4.96 11.55
C ALA A 31 8.00 -5.90 10.98
N GLY A 32 8.38 -6.71 9.99
CA GLY A 32 7.46 -7.64 9.31
C GLY A 32 6.72 -7.04 8.11
N TRP A 33 6.87 -5.75 7.85
CA TRP A 33 6.36 -5.08 6.65
C TRP A 33 7.48 -4.79 5.66
N ARG A 34 7.14 -4.81 4.38
CA ARG A 34 8.09 -4.65 3.27
C ARG A 34 7.48 -3.71 2.25
N ALA A 35 8.27 -2.81 1.67
CA ALA A 35 7.78 -2.00 0.56
C ALA A 35 7.44 -2.90 -0.64
N SER A 36 6.22 -2.75 -1.18
CA SER A 36 5.76 -3.48 -2.37
C SER A 36 6.36 -2.92 -3.67
N GLY A 37 7.04 -1.76 -3.60
CA GLY A 37 7.68 -1.10 -4.73
C GLY A 37 6.88 0.05 -5.35
N CYS A 38 5.69 0.35 -4.84
CA CYS A 38 4.93 1.55 -5.21
C CYS A 38 5.15 2.65 -4.15
N THR A 39 5.52 3.85 -4.61
CA THR A 39 5.74 5.03 -3.76
C THR A 39 5.34 6.28 -4.53
N GLY A 40 4.49 7.11 -3.96
CA GLY A 40 3.93 8.28 -4.62
C GLY A 40 2.82 8.91 -3.81
N ARG A 41 1.89 9.57 -4.48
CA ARG A 41 0.69 10.11 -3.83
C ARG A 41 -0.22 8.99 -3.36
N ARG A 42 -1.09 9.32 -2.41
CA ARG A 42 -2.09 8.38 -1.87
C ARG A 42 -2.94 7.76 -2.99
N GLU A 43 -3.39 8.56 -3.95
CA GLU A 43 -4.18 8.09 -5.11
C GLU A 43 -3.41 7.12 -6.02
N GLU A 44 -2.19 7.45 -6.42
CA GLU A 44 -1.34 6.54 -7.22
C GLU A 44 -1.10 5.21 -6.49
N CYS A 45 -0.81 5.27 -5.18
CA CYS A 45 -0.62 4.07 -4.39
C CYS A 45 -1.92 3.26 -4.21
N LEU A 46 -3.08 3.92 -4.11
CA LEU A 46 -4.38 3.25 -4.05
C LEU A 46 -4.73 2.58 -5.37
N GLU A 47 -4.45 3.22 -6.50
CA GLU A 47 -4.66 2.62 -7.83
C GLU A 47 -3.79 1.39 -8.02
N TYR A 48 -2.49 1.46 -7.67
CA TYR A 48 -1.60 0.31 -7.67
C TYR A 48 -2.11 -0.82 -6.76
N VAL A 49 -2.56 -0.50 -5.54
CA VAL A 49 -3.14 -1.51 -4.64
C VAL A 49 -4.42 -2.10 -5.24
N ALA A 50 -5.28 -1.30 -5.86
CA ALA A 50 -6.49 -1.80 -6.51
C ALA A 50 -6.17 -2.73 -7.69
N GLU A 51 -5.11 -2.44 -8.46
CA GLU A 51 -4.64 -3.29 -9.57
C GLU A 51 -4.00 -4.59 -9.07
N VAL A 52 -3.12 -4.52 -8.08
CA VAL A 52 -2.38 -5.69 -7.56
C VAL A 52 -3.27 -6.55 -6.63
N TRP A 53 -4.13 -5.91 -5.84
CA TRP A 53 -5.09 -6.56 -4.95
C TRP A 53 -6.44 -6.81 -5.67
N THR A 54 -6.42 -7.04 -6.99
CA THR A 54 -7.60 -7.43 -7.76
C THR A 54 -8.04 -8.87 -7.49
N ASP A 55 -7.13 -9.78 -7.11
CA ASP A 55 -7.48 -11.14 -6.73
C ASP A 55 -7.82 -11.20 -5.23
N LEU A 56 -8.95 -10.61 -4.87
CA LEU A 56 -9.60 -10.71 -3.55
C LEU A 56 -10.16 -12.11 -3.27
N ARG A 57 -9.82 -13.13 -4.08
CA ARG A 57 -10.16 -14.52 -3.75
C ARG A 57 -9.20 -14.97 -2.65
N PRO A 58 -9.69 -15.23 -1.42
CA PRO A 58 -8.84 -15.81 -0.41
C PRO A 58 -8.25 -17.12 -0.98
N ARG A 59 -6.93 -17.32 -0.81
CA ARG A 59 -6.21 -18.56 -1.17
C ARG A 59 -6.80 -19.84 -0.54
N SER A 60 -7.83 -19.72 0.30
CA SER A 60 -8.62 -20.82 0.85
C SER A 60 -9.67 -21.42 -0.11
N LEU A 61 -9.83 -20.92 -1.33
CA LEU A 61 -10.79 -21.44 -2.33
C LEU A 61 -10.10 -22.07 -3.56
N ARG A 62 -9.13 -22.95 -3.36
CA ARG A 62 -8.60 -23.86 -4.39
C ARG A 62 -8.88 -25.30 -4.03
#